data_AF-A0A397VP50-F1
#
_entry.id   AF-A0A397VP50-F1
#
_cell.length_a   1.000
_cell.length_b   1.000
_cell.length_c   1.000
_cell.angle_alpha   90.00
_cell.angle_beta   90.00
_cell.angle_gamma   90.00
#
_symmetry.space_group_name_H-M   'P 1'
#
loop_
_entity.id
_entity.type
_entity.pdbx_description
1 polymer ?
#
loop_
_entity_poly.entity_id
_entity_poly.type
_entity_poly.pdbx_seq_one_letter_code
_entity_poly.pdbx_strand_id
1 'polypeptide(L)' 'MITLPIECYCIIFNNLRYNYKDLFSCILVNRQWCRIIIPILWSNPKNHFKNIKLIEIFLLTLNHKNKLY' A
#
# COMPACT_ATOMS: atom_id res chain seq x y z
N MET A 1 14.74 22.33 6.69
CA MET A 1 13.62 21.75 5.91
C MET A 1 12.64 21.17 6.93
N ILE A 2 11.43 21.70 7.03
CA ILE A 2 10.45 21.28 8.03
C ILE A 2 9.92 19.91 7.62
N THR A 3 10.19 18.88 8.43
CA THR A 3 9.60 17.55 8.25
C THR A 3 8.27 17.51 8.98
N LEU A 4 7.20 17.16 8.26
CA LEU A 4 5.90 16.93 8.89
C LEU A 4 6.00 15.68 9.80
N PRO A 5 5.30 15.67 10.94
CA PRO A 5 5.14 14.47 11.76
C PRO A 5 4.55 13.30 10.96
N ILE A 6 4.85 12.07 11.39
CA ILE A 6 4.36 10.85 10.73
C ILE A 6 2.83 10.79 10.70
N GLU A 7 2.18 11.29 11.76
CA GLU A 7 0.74 11.35 11.93
C GLU A 7 0.08 12.22 10.85
N CYS A 8 0.72 13.34 10.49
CA CYS A 8 0.24 14.20 9.43
C CYS A 8 0.28 13.49 8.07
N TYR A 9 1.35 12.76 7.77
CA TYR A 9 1.43 11.95 6.55
C TYR A 9 0.35 10.88 6.52
N CYS A 10 0.10 10.19 7.64
CA CYS A 10 -0.98 9.21 7.74
C CYS A 10 -2.34 9.82 7.41
N ILE A 11 -2.66 11.00 7.94
CA ILE A 11 -3.93 11.70 7.65
C ILE A 11 -4.01 12.06 6.16
N ILE A 12 -2.95 12.62 5.58
CA ILE A 12 -2.92 13.01 4.17
C ILE A 12 -3.16 11.79 3.28
N PHE A 13 -2.42 10.70 3.47
CA PHE A 13 -2.56 9.51 2.64
C PHE A 13 -3.87 8.76 2.86
N ASN A 14 -4.44 8.80 4.06
CA ASN A 14 -5.74 8.18 4.32
C ASN A 14 -6.88 8.92 3.61
N ASN A 15 -6.79 10.25 3.46
CA ASN A 15 -7.74 11.01 2.65
C ASN A 15 -7.67 10.63 1.16
N LEU A 16 -6.49 10.19 0.69
CA LEU A 16 -6.26 9.73 -0.67
C LEU A 16 -6.54 8.23 -0.87
N ARG A 17 -7.06 7.51 0.14
CA ARG A 17 -7.20 6.04 0.12
C ARG A 17 -7.93 5.48 -1.10
N TYR A 18 -8.88 6.22 -1.69
CA TYR A 18 -9.62 5.79 -2.87
C TYR A 18 -8.96 6.20 -4.20
N ASN A 19 -7.99 7.11 -4.16
CA ASN A 19 -7.20 7.54 -5.30
C ASN A 19 -5.89 6.75 -5.38
N TYR A 20 -6.01 5.47 -5.74
CA TYR A 20 -4.85 4.57 -5.74
C TYR A 20 -3.71 5.04 -6.65
N LYS A 21 -4.01 5.69 -7.79
CA LYS A 21 -3.00 6.23 -8.70
C LYS A 21 -2.11 7.29 -8.04
N ASP A 22 -2.72 8.17 -7.26
CA ASP A 22 -2.01 9.23 -6.54
C ASP A 22 -1.15 8.60 -5.44
N LEU A 23 -1.72 7.66 -4.68
CA LEU A 23 -0.98 6.90 -3.67
C LEU A 23 0.21 6.13 -4.25
N PHE A 24 0.06 5.49 -5.41
CA PHE A 24 1.16 4.81 -6.10
C PHE A 24 2.28 5.77 -6.47
N SER A 25 1.95 6.97 -6.92
CA SER A 25 2.95 7.99 -7.25
C SER A 25 3.68 8.46 -5.97
N CYS A 26 2.96 8.63 -4.86
CA CYS A 26 3.52 9.01 -3.57
C CYS A 26 4.46 7.95 -2.97
N ILE A 27 4.23 6.66 -3.20
CA ILE A 27 5.12 5.57 -2.72
C ILE A 27 6.56 5.76 -3.22
N LEU A 28 6.72 6.29 -4.43
CA LEU A 28 8.02 6.41 -5.09
C LEU A 28 8.84 7.61 -4.59
N VAL A 29 8.25 8.50 -3.78
CA VAL A 29 8.91 9.72 -3.31
C VAL A 29 10.02 9.41 -2.31
N ASN A 30 9.75 8.60 -1.29
CA ASN A 30 10.75 8.18 -0.32
C ASN A 30 10.31 6.93 0.47
N ARG A 31 11.27 6.32 1.20
CA ARG A 31 11.03 5.10 1.99
C ARG A 31 9.99 5.30 3.10
N GLN A 32 9.89 6.48 3.70
CA GLN A 32 8.94 6.74 4.78
C GLN A 32 7.50 6.77 4.26
N TRP A 33 7.26 7.42 3.13
CA TRP A 33 5.96 7.46 2.46
C TRP A 33 5.54 6.07 2.01
N CYS A 34 6.47 5.31 1.42
CA CYS A 34 6.24 3.91 1.06
C CYS A 34 5.75 3.08 2.27
N ARG A 35 6.38 3.20 3.44
CA ARG A 35 5.99 2.45 4.65
C ARG A 35 4.59 2.78 5.16
N ILE A 36 4.10 4.00 4.95
CA ILE A 36 2.75 4.43 5.37
C ILE A 36 1.70 4.02 4.34
N ILE A 37 2.00 4.22 3.05
CA ILE A 37 1.02 4.06 1.97
C ILE A 37 0.76 2.58 1.66
N ILE A 38 1.76 1.71 1.74
CA ILE A 38 1.57 0.27 1.47
C ILE A 38 0.43 -0.31 2.33
N PRO A 39 0.41 -0.16 3.67
CA PRO A 39 -0.72 -0.61 4.49
C PRO A 39 -2.08 -0.04 4.05
N ILE A 40 -2.13 1.24 3.61
CA ILE A 40 -3.37 1.89 3.15
C ILE A 40 -3.87 1.22 1.87
N LEU A 41 -3.01 1.02 0.87
CA LEU A 41 -3.38 0.35 -0.38
C LEU A 41 -3.78 -1.11 -0.19
N TRP A 42 -3.12 -1.82 0.73
CA TRP A 42 -3.42 -3.23 0.99
C TRP A 42 -4.57 -3.44 1.98
N SER A 43 -5.11 -2.39 2.59
CA SER A 43 -6.30 -2.48 3.45
C SER A 43 -7.55 -2.95 2.69
N ASN A 44 -7.65 -2.63 1.40
CA ASN A 44 -8.71 -3.14 0.53
C ASN A 44 -8.24 -3.34 -0.92
N PRO A 45 -7.50 -4.42 -1.22
CA PRO A 45 -6.84 -4.61 -2.51
C PRO A 45 -7.83 -4.73 -3.67
N LYS A 46 -9.06 -5.21 -3.43
CA LYS A 46 -10.10 -5.35 -4.47
C LYS A 46 -10.49 -4.01 -5.10
N ASN A 47 -10.40 -2.92 -4.34
CA ASN A 47 -10.77 -1.59 -4.84
C ASN A 47 -9.68 -0.94 -5.69
N HIS A 48 -8.44 -1.41 -5.59
CA HIS A 48 -7.28 -0.78 -6.21
C HIS A 48 -6.71 -1.60 -7.37
N PHE A 49 -6.84 -2.93 -7.31
CA PHE A 49 -6.33 -3.83 -8.32
C PHE A 49 -7.47 -4.44 -9.13
N LYS A 50 -7.51 -4.13 -10.42
CA LYS A 50 -8.52 -4.69 -11.35
C LYS A 50 -8.39 -6.21 -11.53
N ASN A 51 -7.19 -6.76 -11.34
CA ASN A 51 -6.93 -8.17 -11.58
C ASN A 51 -6.89 -8.95 -10.26
N ILE A 52 -8.08 -9.34 -9.78
CA ILE A 52 -8.25 -10.10 -8.54
C ILE A 52 -7.51 -11.44 -8.59
N LYS A 53 -7.49 -12.10 -9.76
CA LYS A 53 -6.74 -13.37 -9.96
C LYS A 53 -5.26 -13.22 -9.62
N LEU A 54 -4.67 -12.07 -9.96
CA LEU A 54 -3.27 -11.80 -9.70
C LEU A 54 -3.01 -11.62 -8.19
N ILE A 55 -3.94 -11.00 -7.45
CA ILE A 55 -3.89 -10.94 -5.98
C ILE A 55 -3.97 -12.36 -5.39
N GLU A 56 -4.89 -13.19 -5.87
CA GLU A 56 -5.04 -14.58 -5.40
C GLU A 56 -3.76 -15.39 -5.63
N ILE A 57 -3.13 -15.27 -6.80
CA ILE A 57 -1.85 -15.94 -7.09
C ILE A 57 -0.77 -15.49 -6.10
N PHE A 58 -0.66 -14.19 -5.81
CA PHE A 58 0.30 -13.70 -4.82
C PHE A 58 0.02 -14.23 -3.42
N LEU A 59 -1.24 -14.26 -3.00
CA LEU A 59 -1.61 -14.82 -1.68
C LEU A 59 -1.29 -16.31 -1.58
N LEU A 60 -1.58 -17.08 -2.63
CA LEU A 60 -1.28 -18.52 -2.68
C LEU A 60 0.24 -18.78 -2.62
N THR A 61 1.02 -18.02 -3.39
CA THR A 61 2.48 -18.17 -3.44
C THR A 61 3.16 -17.75 -2.12
N LEU A 62 2.69 -16.67 -1.49
CA LEU A 62 3.16 -16.25 -0.16
C LEU A 62 2.81 -17.28 0.93
N ASN A 63 1.56 -17.78 0.93
CA ASN A 63 1.13 -18.80 1.88
C ASN A 63 1.90 -20.12 1.72
N HIS A 64 2.24 -20.51 0.49
CA HIS A 64 3.05 -21.71 0.24
C HIS A 64 4.47 -21.55 0.80
N LYS A 65 5.11 -20.38 0.60
CA LYS A 65 6.43 -20.11 1.17
C LYS A 65 6.42 -20.18 2.69
N ASN A 66 5.41 -19.61 3.34
CA ASN A 66 5.31 -19.64 4.81
C ASN A 66 5.11 -21.05 5.38
N LYS A 67 4.63 -22.02 4.60
CA LYS A 67 4.51 -23.43 5.02
C LYS A 67 5.81 -24.23 4.88
N LEU A 68 6.78 -23.72 4.12
CA LEU A 68 8.05 -24.39 3.86
C LEU A 68 9.17 -23.97 4.82
N TYR A 69 8.90 -23.04 5.73
CA TYR A 69 9.74 -22.63 6.84
C TYR A 69 9.11 -23.10 8.15
#